data_AF-A0A2A2AS63-F1
#
_entry.id   AF-A0A2A2AS63-F1
#
_cell.length_a   1.000
_cell.length_b   1.000
_cell.length_c   1.000
_cell.angle_alpha   90.00
_cell.angle_beta   90.00
_cell.angle_gamma   90.00
#
_symmetry.space_group_name_H-M   'P 1'
#
loop_
_entity.id
_entity.type
_entity.pdbx_description
1 polymer ?
#
loop_
_entity_poly.entity_id
_entity_poly.type
_entity_poly.pdbx_seq_one_letter_code
_entity_poly.pdbx_strand_id
1 'polypeptide(L)'
;MHAPAFTTANAASAAQAAWLIALIGLASAWPALAQGGGEGASDAQIMAQAIREAKAYQRGASGPMDAPPPSGQPLQPALLAPVFQSAAQARNQAGVTLRFTAQAPARFAGRRLALEKATRDQCYTDAPLRPGAACRSVTPEAMDRIVQGQQWYARNQASADEQQRIYKERSAQSDAPCQEWMAALPPDFTVLHIDQPARIGQGKRLQGIQLKGDDSGGGVVYHVQARINQPEKPVVLLLTSYYPAIWQISRSPQTRIAAVWASGYHRQYPIGTDEQVPVLTTSHDEPRCKSHRPQGLPPFASQAQKFSSNHTGEVLIGSPSARWISHGHIASLQKGSDELHSGQGGMAQLLQRGIVRQATEREYAANREQRGQRAYLRNQPDAPVQGHYRILQAMRFPSGMYGGYSAFFYVPEGVPLPEGDVGHNSIYLLPSGYCLGICP
;
A
#
# COMPACT_ATOMS: atom_id res chain seq x y z
N MET A 1 -32.76 6.21 62.50
CA MET A 1 -31.43 6.17 63.17
C MET A 1 -31.11 4.73 63.52
N HIS A 2 -29.84 4.33 63.40
CA HIS A 2 -29.20 3.07 63.84
C HIS A 2 -29.74 1.69 63.39
N ALA A 3 -28.88 0.97 62.66
CA ALA A 3 -28.75 -0.50 62.65
C ALA A 3 -27.77 -0.96 63.76
N PRO A 4 -27.57 -2.27 64.05
CA PRO A 4 -26.81 -3.26 63.24
C PRO A 4 -27.61 -4.57 62.94
N ALA A 5 -27.38 -5.46 61.95
CA ALA A 5 -26.20 -6.24 61.44
C ALA A 5 -25.91 -7.55 62.26
N PHE A 6 -25.37 -8.68 61.76
CA PHE A 6 -24.49 -9.01 60.59
C PHE A 6 -24.53 -10.55 60.18
N THR A 7 -24.69 -10.90 58.88
CA THR A 7 -24.19 -12.16 58.15
C THR A 7 -24.64 -13.60 58.58
N THR A 8 -24.57 -14.69 57.76
CA THR A 8 -23.72 -15.12 56.60
C THR A 8 -24.44 -15.90 55.43
N ALA A 9 -23.73 -16.04 54.29
CA ALA A 9 -24.08 -16.60 52.95
C ALA A 9 -24.15 -18.17 52.82
N ASN A 10 -24.30 -18.90 51.68
CA ASN A 10 -24.46 -18.63 50.22
C ASN A 10 -24.93 -19.87 49.37
N ALA A 11 -25.53 -19.63 48.18
CA ALA A 11 -25.56 -20.39 46.88
C ALA A 11 -25.74 -21.94 46.71
N ALA A 12 -26.69 -22.38 45.83
CA ALA A 12 -26.43 -23.00 44.48
C ALA A 12 -27.57 -23.91 43.87
N SER A 13 -28.00 -23.58 42.64
CA SER A 13 -28.64 -24.36 41.53
C SER A 13 -29.45 -25.68 41.73
N ALA A 14 -30.63 -25.74 41.07
CA ALA A 14 -31.04 -26.87 40.21
C ALA A 14 -32.20 -26.49 39.25
N ALA A 15 -32.14 -26.92 37.99
CA ALA A 15 -33.26 -26.87 37.04
C ALA A 15 -33.46 -28.26 36.43
N GLN A 16 -34.68 -28.81 36.50
CA GLN A 16 -35.08 -30.11 35.94
C GLN A 16 -36.62 -30.19 35.85
N ALA A 17 -37.13 -31.18 35.10
CA ALA A 17 -38.56 -31.52 34.91
C ALA A 17 -39.41 -30.60 34.00
N ALA A 18 -39.25 -30.76 32.67
CA ALA A 18 -40.27 -30.45 31.67
C ALA A 18 -40.13 -31.33 30.40
N TRP A 19 -39.94 -32.64 30.58
CA TRP A 19 -39.75 -33.63 29.50
C TRP A 19 -40.55 -34.92 29.78
N LEU A 20 -41.86 -34.88 29.53
CA LEU A 20 -42.77 -36.03 29.44
C LEU A 20 -44.06 -35.57 28.75
N ILE A 21 -44.81 -36.48 28.12
CA ILE A 21 -46.01 -36.23 27.29
C ILE A 21 -45.71 -35.68 25.86
N ALA A 22 -44.97 -36.46 25.05
CA ALA A 22 -44.93 -36.29 23.59
C ALA A 22 -44.58 -37.59 22.82
N LEU A 23 -44.74 -38.78 23.45
CA LEU A 23 -44.11 -40.03 23.00
C LEU A 23 -45.04 -41.25 22.86
N ILE A 24 -46.36 -41.04 22.76
CA ILE A 24 -47.36 -42.13 22.69
C ILE A 24 -48.34 -41.89 21.52
N GLY A 25 -47.85 -41.96 20.27
CA GLY A 25 -48.72 -41.69 19.11
C GLY A 25 -48.27 -42.12 17.70
N LEU A 26 -47.05 -42.62 17.48
CA LEU A 26 -46.53 -42.90 16.13
C LEU A 26 -45.85 -44.29 16.04
N ALA A 27 -46.59 -45.35 16.40
CA ALA A 27 -46.07 -46.73 16.45
C ALA A 27 -46.81 -47.72 15.52
N SER A 28 -47.60 -47.26 14.54
CA SER A 28 -48.55 -48.12 13.79
C SER A 28 -48.57 -47.87 12.28
N ALA A 29 -47.42 -47.79 11.61
CA ALA A 29 -47.34 -47.67 10.15
C ALA A 29 -46.04 -48.25 9.55
N TRP A 30 -45.65 -49.48 9.89
CA TRP A 30 -44.44 -50.11 9.32
C TRP A 30 -44.46 -51.64 9.09
N PRO A 31 -45.50 -52.18 8.42
CA PRO A 31 -45.29 -53.40 7.63
C PRO A 31 -46.00 -53.33 6.26
N ALA A 32 -45.42 -52.60 5.29
CA ALA A 32 -45.92 -52.57 3.91
C ALA A 32 -44.85 -52.41 2.80
N LEU A 33 -43.55 -52.34 3.15
CA LEU A 33 -42.45 -52.12 2.21
C LEU A 33 -41.42 -53.27 2.18
N ALA A 34 -41.81 -54.46 2.64
CA ALA A 34 -40.95 -55.64 2.71
C ALA A 34 -41.13 -56.63 1.54
N GLN A 35 -42.00 -56.33 0.57
CA GLN A 35 -42.21 -57.17 -0.62
C GLN A 35 -42.35 -56.28 -1.87
N GLY A 36 -41.33 -56.34 -2.73
CA GLY A 36 -41.21 -55.51 -3.93
C GLY A 36 -39.76 -55.41 -4.36
N GLY A 37 -39.29 -56.41 -5.12
CA GLY A 37 -37.93 -56.44 -5.63
C GLY A 37 -37.71 -55.33 -6.66
N GLY A 38 -36.90 -54.34 -6.30
CA GLY A 38 -36.39 -53.29 -7.16
C GLY A 38 -35.07 -52.80 -6.58
N GLU A 39 -34.07 -52.56 -7.41
CA GLU A 39 -32.69 -52.31 -6.99
C GLU A 39 -32.62 -51.19 -5.93
N GLY A 40 -32.22 -51.57 -4.71
CA GLY A 40 -31.96 -50.60 -3.66
C GLY A 40 -30.85 -49.65 -4.12
N ALA A 41 -31.14 -48.35 -4.10
CA ALA A 41 -30.19 -47.32 -4.52
C ALA A 41 -28.83 -47.55 -3.83
N SER A 42 -27.78 -47.71 -4.62
CA SER A 42 -26.44 -47.97 -4.10
C SER A 42 -26.01 -46.86 -3.13
N ASP A 43 -25.20 -47.20 -2.13
CA ASP A 43 -24.67 -46.23 -1.16
C ASP A 43 -24.00 -45.00 -1.83
N ALA A 44 -23.46 -45.16 -3.05
CA ALA A 44 -22.94 -44.06 -3.84
C ALA A 44 -24.04 -43.11 -4.34
N GLN A 45 -25.19 -43.63 -4.78
CA GLN A 45 -26.37 -42.84 -5.15
C GLN A 45 -26.99 -42.15 -3.93
N ILE A 46 -27.07 -42.84 -2.78
CA ILE A 46 -27.55 -42.27 -1.50
C ILE A 46 -26.65 -41.12 -1.05
N MET A 47 -25.33 -41.30 -1.05
CA MET A 47 -24.36 -40.26 -0.70
C MET A 47 -24.40 -39.08 -1.68
N ALA A 48 -24.49 -39.35 -2.99
CA ALA A 48 -24.60 -38.31 -4.01
C ALA A 48 -25.90 -37.49 -3.87
N GLN A 49 -27.00 -38.12 -3.45
CA GLN A 49 -28.26 -37.44 -3.19
C GLN A 49 -28.17 -36.53 -1.95
N ALA A 50 -27.64 -37.04 -0.83
CA ALA A 50 -27.44 -36.25 0.38
C ALA A 50 -26.55 -35.01 0.14
N ILE A 51 -25.50 -35.15 -0.68
CA ILE A 51 -24.63 -34.03 -1.09
C ILE A 51 -25.38 -33.01 -1.96
N ARG A 52 -26.27 -33.45 -2.86
CA ARG A 52 -27.11 -32.55 -3.69
C ARG A 52 -28.07 -31.74 -2.82
N GLU A 53 -28.75 -32.39 -1.88
CA GLU A 53 -29.74 -31.76 -0.99
C GLU A 53 -29.10 -30.75 -0.03
N ALA A 54 -27.97 -31.08 0.59
CA ALA A 54 -27.20 -30.14 1.41
C ALA A 54 -26.78 -28.88 0.62
N LYS A 55 -26.38 -29.05 -0.65
CA LYS A 55 -26.05 -27.95 -1.57
C LYS A 55 -27.26 -27.17 -2.10
N ALA A 56 -28.47 -27.73 -2.04
CA ALA A 56 -29.71 -27.01 -2.35
C ALA A 56 -30.12 -26.16 -1.15
N TYR A 57 -30.09 -26.73 0.06
CA TYR A 57 -30.42 -26.05 1.31
C TYR A 57 -29.49 -24.86 1.61
N GLN A 58 -28.18 -25.00 1.40
CA GLN A 58 -27.22 -23.90 1.55
C GLN A 58 -27.44 -22.72 0.59
N ARG A 59 -28.14 -22.91 -0.53
CA ARG A 59 -28.36 -21.86 -1.55
C ARG A 59 -29.59 -20.99 -1.31
N GLY A 60 -30.28 -21.16 -0.17
CA GLY A 60 -31.29 -20.20 0.29
C GLY A 60 -32.52 -20.11 -0.61
N ALA A 61 -33.13 -21.26 -0.93
CA ALA A 61 -34.42 -21.28 -1.61
C ALA A 61 -35.54 -20.76 -0.68
N SER A 62 -35.78 -19.44 -0.73
CA SER A 62 -36.88 -18.76 -0.05
C SER A 62 -37.84 -18.15 -1.09
N GLY A 63 -38.96 -18.83 -1.33
CA GLY A 63 -40.04 -18.38 -2.23
C GLY A 63 -41.20 -19.39 -2.23
N PRO A 64 -42.47 -18.95 -2.34
CA PRO A 64 -43.63 -19.81 -2.16
C PRO A 64 -43.93 -20.74 -3.35
N MET A 65 -44.85 -21.68 -3.13
CA MET A 65 -45.39 -22.60 -4.15
C MET A 65 -46.04 -21.83 -5.30
N ASP A 66 -45.84 -22.31 -6.54
CA ASP A 66 -46.91 -22.59 -7.53
C ASP A 66 -46.36 -22.80 -8.96
N ALA A 67 -45.85 -24.01 -9.24
CA ALA A 67 -45.87 -24.70 -10.55
C ALA A 67 -45.16 -26.08 -10.47
N PRO A 68 -45.84 -27.22 -10.74
CA PRO A 68 -45.20 -28.54 -10.87
C PRO A 68 -44.71 -28.78 -12.31
N PRO A 69 -43.63 -29.56 -12.55
CA PRO A 69 -43.78 -31.02 -12.80
C PRO A 69 -42.50 -31.84 -12.47
N PRO A 70 -42.36 -33.13 -12.88
CA PRO A 70 -43.23 -34.28 -12.62
C PRO A 70 -42.48 -35.44 -11.91
N SER A 71 -43.23 -36.45 -11.43
CA SER A 71 -42.83 -37.84 -11.07
C SER A 71 -41.35 -38.14 -10.68
N GLY A 72 -41.02 -38.58 -9.46
CA GLY A 72 -41.89 -39.08 -8.40
C GLY A 72 -41.31 -38.95 -6.99
N GLN A 73 -42.08 -38.22 -6.17
CA GLN A 73 -42.01 -38.08 -4.70
C GLN A 73 -40.72 -37.52 -4.06
N PRO A 74 -40.73 -36.27 -3.58
CA PRO A 74 -39.90 -35.88 -2.45
C PRO A 74 -40.47 -36.55 -1.19
N LEU A 75 -39.65 -37.37 -0.52
CA LEU A 75 -40.04 -38.00 0.73
C LEU A 75 -40.16 -36.94 1.84
N GLN A 76 -41.21 -37.07 2.67
CA GLN A 76 -41.54 -36.08 3.71
C GLN A 76 -40.38 -35.88 4.70
N PRO A 77 -40.22 -34.69 5.32
CA PRO A 77 -39.16 -34.43 6.31
C PRO A 77 -39.08 -35.43 7.47
N ALA A 78 -40.19 -36.10 7.80
CA ALA A 78 -40.23 -37.21 8.77
C ALA A 78 -39.31 -38.39 8.41
N LEU A 79 -38.98 -38.60 7.13
CA LEU A 79 -38.09 -39.66 6.65
C LEU A 79 -36.60 -39.29 6.72
N LEU A 80 -36.26 -38.02 7.01
CA LEU A 80 -34.87 -37.59 7.29
C LEU A 80 -34.54 -37.56 8.79
N ALA A 81 -35.56 -37.49 9.65
CA ALA A 81 -35.43 -37.60 11.11
C ALA A 81 -34.66 -38.86 11.61
N PRO A 82 -34.81 -40.07 11.01
CA PRO A 82 -34.04 -41.23 11.44
C PRO A 82 -32.58 -41.25 10.97
N VAL A 83 -32.07 -40.23 10.26
CA VAL A 83 -30.68 -40.24 9.73
C VAL A 83 -29.79 -39.16 10.32
N PHE A 84 -30.31 -37.98 10.68
CA PHE A 84 -29.52 -36.87 11.23
C PHE A 84 -30.18 -36.16 12.42
N GLN A 85 -29.41 -35.92 13.49
CA GLN A 85 -29.88 -35.18 14.68
C GLN A 85 -29.98 -33.66 14.42
N SER A 86 -31.15 -33.23 13.93
CA SER A 86 -31.61 -31.84 13.82
C SER A 86 -30.80 -30.89 12.94
N ALA A 87 -31.38 -30.46 11.82
CA ALA A 87 -30.80 -29.43 10.93
C ALA A 87 -30.73 -28.01 11.55
N ALA A 88 -31.34 -27.79 12.72
CA ALA A 88 -31.53 -26.45 13.29
C ALA A 88 -30.26 -25.80 13.86
N GLN A 89 -29.24 -26.58 14.26
CA GLN A 89 -27.99 -26.05 14.84
C GLN A 89 -26.97 -25.59 13.79
N ALA A 90 -27.19 -25.86 12.49
CA ALA A 90 -26.18 -25.68 11.44
C ALA A 90 -25.98 -24.23 10.93
N ARG A 91 -26.65 -23.21 11.51
CA ARG A 91 -26.77 -21.89 10.88
C ARG A 91 -25.53 -20.97 11.00
N ASN A 92 -24.70 -21.14 12.04
CA ASN A 92 -23.71 -20.12 12.46
C ASN A 92 -22.26 -20.62 12.68
N GLN A 93 -21.87 -21.80 12.18
CA GLN A 93 -20.47 -22.27 12.29
C GLN A 93 -19.94 -22.82 10.96
N ALA A 94 -18.69 -22.50 10.64
CA ALA A 94 -18.00 -23.07 9.49
C ALA A 94 -17.69 -24.55 9.74
N GLY A 95 -18.12 -25.42 8.82
CA GLY A 95 -18.00 -26.88 8.93
C GLY A 95 -19.25 -27.53 9.50
N VAL A 96 -20.09 -28.11 8.63
CA VAL A 96 -21.28 -28.86 9.06
C VAL A 96 -20.87 -30.28 9.41
N THR A 97 -20.87 -30.64 10.70
CA THR A 97 -20.67 -32.03 11.13
C THR A 97 -22.02 -32.74 11.19
N LEU A 98 -22.34 -33.54 10.17
CA LEU A 98 -23.51 -34.40 10.18
C LEU A 98 -23.18 -35.70 10.93
N ARG A 99 -24.03 -36.07 11.89
CA ARG A 99 -23.88 -37.30 12.67
C ARG A 99 -24.96 -38.30 12.24
N PHE A 100 -24.52 -39.43 11.69
CA PHE A 100 -25.44 -40.53 11.36
C PHE A 100 -25.99 -41.15 12.65
N THR A 101 -27.29 -41.47 12.65
CA THR A 101 -27.93 -42.23 13.73
C THR A 101 -27.43 -43.69 13.76
N ALA A 102 -27.88 -44.44 14.78
CA ALA A 102 -27.70 -45.88 14.86
C ALA A 102 -28.49 -46.68 13.80
N GLN A 103 -29.35 -46.03 13.00
CA GLN A 103 -30.19 -46.65 11.97
C GLN A 103 -29.59 -46.53 10.56
N ALA A 104 -28.45 -45.85 10.40
CA ALA A 104 -27.69 -45.82 9.15
C ALA A 104 -27.06 -47.18 8.82
N PRO A 105 -26.74 -47.49 7.55
CA PRO A 105 -26.07 -48.72 7.17
C PRO A 105 -24.81 -48.97 8.02
N ALA A 106 -24.55 -50.23 8.40
CA ALA A 106 -23.63 -50.58 9.48
C ALA A 106 -22.19 -49.99 9.36
N ARG A 107 -21.74 -49.68 8.14
CA ARG A 107 -20.44 -49.03 7.88
C ARG A 107 -20.40 -47.51 8.14
N PHE A 108 -21.53 -46.90 8.49
CA PHE A 108 -21.68 -45.48 8.80
C PHE A 108 -22.29 -45.20 10.18
N ALA A 109 -22.96 -46.19 10.80
CA ALA A 109 -23.50 -46.07 12.15
C ALA A 109 -22.43 -45.59 13.15
N GLY A 110 -22.76 -44.54 13.92
CA GLY A 110 -21.84 -43.92 14.90
C GLY A 110 -20.71 -43.07 14.31
N ARG A 111 -20.51 -43.05 12.99
CA ARG A 111 -19.49 -42.20 12.34
C ARG A 111 -19.99 -40.76 12.18
N ARG A 112 -19.05 -39.81 12.22
CA ARG A 112 -19.29 -38.39 11.95
C ARG A 112 -18.88 -38.09 10.52
N LEU A 113 -19.78 -37.52 9.72
CA LEU A 113 -19.44 -36.93 8.44
C LEU A 113 -19.17 -35.44 8.67
N ALA A 114 -17.89 -35.07 8.79
CA ALA A 114 -17.51 -33.67 8.65
C ALA A 114 -17.68 -33.29 7.18
N LEU A 115 -18.66 -32.45 6.85
CA LEU A 115 -18.61 -31.66 5.63
C LEU A 115 -17.63 -30.51 5.87
N GLU A 116 -16.35 -30.87 5.99
CA GLU A 116 -15.29 -29.93 5.63
C GLU A 116 -15.52 -29.54 4.17
N LYS A 117 -15.66 -28.23 3.96
CA LYS A 117 -15.52 -27.65 2.63
C LYS A 117 -14.16 -28.12 2.13
N ALA A 118 -14.13 -28.90 1.05
CA ALA A 118 -12.90 -29.48 0.53
C ALA A 118 -11.97 -28.40 -0.02
N THR A 119 -11.25 -27.70 0.86
CA THR A 119 -10.33 -26.61 0.55
C THR A 119 -8.92 -27.16 0.34
N ARG A 120 -8.77 -28.01 -0.68
CA ARG A 120 -7.48 -28.12 -1.40
C ARG A 120 -7.32 -27.05 -2.48
N ASP A 121 -8.40 -26.30 -2.72
CA ASP A 121 -8.45 -25.19 -3.64
C ASP A 121 -8.93 -23.95 -2.86
N GLN A 122 -8.01 -23.20 -2.24
CA GLN A 122 -8.38 -21.96 -1.57
C GLN A 122 -8.61 -20.88 -2.64
N CYS A 123 -9.85 -20.44 -2.75
CA CYS A 123 -10.22 -19.34 -3.64
C CYS A 123 -9.57 -18.05 -3.16
N TYR A 124 -8.76 -17.40 -4.01
CA TYR A 124 -8.23 -16.08 -3.68
C TYR A 124 -8.79 -15.00 -4.61
N THR A 125 -9.49 -14.04 -4.03
CA THR A 125 -9.87 -12.78 -4.69
C THR A 125 -10.29 -11.74 -3.64
N ASP A 126 -9.76 -10.53 -3.80
CA ASP A 126 -10.06 -9.31 -3.04
C ASP A 126 -11.10 -8.41 -3.76
N ALA A 127 -11.50 -8.79 -4.97
CA ALA A 127 -12.57 -8.15 -5.73
C ALA A 127 -13.85 -9.00 -5.71
N PRO A 128 -15.04 -8.40 -5.85
CA PRO A 128 -16.25 -9.16 -6.13
C PRO A 128 -16.09 -9.96 -7.42
N LEU A 129 -16.17 -11.29 -7.33
CA LEU A 129 -16.16 -12.15 -8.52
C LEU A 129 -17.31 -11.74 -9.45
N ARG A 130 -16.97 -11.34 -10.68
CA ARG A 130 -17.97 -11.10 -11.72
C ARG A 130 -18.79 -12.39 -11.95
N PRO A 131 -20.10 -12.31 -12.23
CA PRO A 131 -20.88 -13.49 -12.60
C PRO A 131 -20.20 -14.27 -13.72
N GLY A 132 -19.93 -15.56 -13.49
CA GLY A 132 -19.21 -16.44 -14.44
C GLY A 132 -17.67 -16.43 -14.33
N ALA A 133 -17.07 -15.60 -13.46
CA ALA A 133 -15.63 -15.66 -13.21
C ALA A 133 -15.27 -16.96 -12.48
N ALA A 134 -14.34 -17.73 -13.05
CA ALA A 134 -13.79 -18.91 -12.40
C ALA A 134 -12.94 -18.50 -11.19
N CYS A 135 -13.29 -19.03 -10.02
CA CYS A 135 -12.46 -18.98 -8.83
C CYS A 135 -11.10 -19.64 -9.12
N ARG A 136 -10.00 -18.92 -8.95
CA ARG A 136 -8.65 -19.50 -9.04
C ARG A 136 -8.22 -20.02 -7.68
N SER A 137 -7.75 -21.26 -7.66
CA SER A 137 -7.16 -21.87 -6.48
C SER A 137 -5.69 -21.53 -6.33
N VAL A 138 -5.26 -21.44 -5.07
CA VAL A 138 -3.85 -21.36 -4.67
C VAL A 138 -3.55 -22.42 -3.61
N THR A 139 -2.29 -22.80 -3.47
CA THR A 139 -1.84 -23.71 -2.39
C THR A 139 -1.90 -23.00 -1.03
N PRO A 140 -1.89 -23.74 0.09
CA PRO A 140 -1.83 -23.14 1.43
C PRO A 140 -0.62 -22.21 1.61
N GLU A 141 0.55 -22.60 1.11
CA GLU A 141 1.79 -21.83 1.22
C GLU A 141 1.71 -20.52 0.42
N ALA A 142 1.10 -20.59 -0.77
CA ALA A 142 0.80 -19.40 -1.56
C ALA A 142 -0.23 -18.48 -0.88
N MET A 143 -1.21 -19.02 -0.16
CA MET A 143 -2.13 -18.23 0.67
C MET A 143 -1.42 -17.55 1.83
N ASP A 144 -0.63 -18.29 2.61
CA ASP A 144 0.14 -17.72 3.73
C ASP A 144 1.05 -16.59 3.26
N ARG A 145 1.68 -16.76 2.09
CA ARG A 145 2.50 -15.72 1.46
C ARG A 145 1.69 -14.50 1.01
N ILE A 146 0.46 -14.71 0.51
CA ILE A 146 -0.46 -13.60 0.20
C ILE A 146 -0.84 -12.83 1.47
N VAL A 147 -1.21 -13.53 2.55
CA VAL A 147 -1.55 -12.91 3.84
C VAL A 147 -0.36 -12.12 4.41
N GLN A 148 0.85 -12.68 4.37
CA GLN A 148 2.08 -11.97 4.75
C GLN A 148 2.30 -10.72 3.87
N GLY A 149 2.05 -10.83 2.57
CA GLY A 149 2.10 -9.73 1.61
C GLY A 149 1.11 -8.61 1.92
N GLN A 150 -0.14 -8.95 2.24
CA GLN A 150 -1.17 -7.99 2.63
C GLN A 150 -0.82 -7.28 3.95
N GLN A 151 -0.38 -8.03 4.96
CA GLN A 151 0.05 -7.45 6.23
C GLN A 151 1.28 -6.55 6.06
N TRP A 152 2.23 -6.93 5.21
CA TRP A 152 3.37 -6.10 4.83
C TRP A 152 2.92 -4.82 4.10
N TYR A 153 2.01 -4.94 3.13
CA TYR A 153 1.54 -3.78 2.37
C TYR A 153 0.75 -2.81 3.25
N ALA A 154 -0.11 -3.33 4.13
CA ALA A 154 -0.83 -2.55 5.13
C ALA A 154 0.12 -1.82 6.11
N ARG A 155 1.22 -2.45 6.54
CA ARG A 155 2.25 -1.77 7.35
C ARG A 155 2.96 -0.65 6.58
N ASN A 156 3.24 -0.83 5.29
CA ASN A 156 3.87 0.21 4.46
C ASN A 156 2.91 1.34 4.11
N GLN A 157 1.62 1.06 3.85
CA GLN A 157 0.58 2.09 3.71
C GLN A 157 0.37 2.85 5.03
N ALA A 158 0.27 2.16 6.16
CA ALA A 158 0.19 2.80 7.47
C ALA A 158 1.43 3.67 7.75
N SER A 159 2.62 3.27 7.26
CA SER A 159 3.81 4.12 7.30
C SER A 159 3.68 5.36 6.40
N ALA A 160 3.01 5.29 5.25
CA ALA A 160 2.79 6.46 4.39
C ALA A 160 1.75 7.43 5.00
N ASP A 161 0.66 6.91 5.55
CA ASP A 161 -0.33 7.71 6.31
C ASP A 161 0.32 8.32 7.57
N GLU A 162 1.19 7.58 8.25
CA GLU A 162 1.99 8.07 9.38
C GLU A 162 3.00 9.13 8.95
N GLN A 163 3.68 9.00 7.79
CA GLN A 163 4.50 10.09 7.25
C GLN A 163 3.64 11.33 6.95
N GLN A 164 2.42 11.15 6.43
CA GLN A 164 1.51 12.28 6.20
C GLN A 164 0.98 12.89 7.50
N ARG A 165 0.80 12.09 8.57
CA ARG A 165 0.48 12.57 9.92
C ARG A 165 1.66 13.33 10.52
N ILE A 166 2.87 12.77 10.48
CA ILE A 166 4.12 13.40 10.89
C ILE A 166 4.36 14.71 10.12
N TYR A 167 4.07 14.76 8.81
CA TYR A 167 4.09 15.99 8.01
C TYR A 167 3.10 17.03 8.55
N LYS A 168 1.84 16.64 8.80
CA LYS A 168 0.79 17.53 9.37
C LYS A 168 1.17 18.00 10.78
N GLU A 169 1.78 17.15 11.59
CA GLU A 169 2.21 17.46 12.95
C GLU A 169 3.44 18.37 12.95
N ARG A 170 4.49 18.07 12.17
CA ARG A 170 5.68 18.93 12.02
C ARG A 170 5.33 20.32 11.50
N SER A 171 4.51 20.41 10.45
CA SER A 171 4.04 21.68 9.89
C SER A 171 3.08 22.45 10.82
N ALA A 172 2.49 21.79 11.82
CA ALA A 172 1.68 22.44 12.86
C ALA A 172 2.47 22.83 14.13
N GLN A 173 3.49 22.05 14.51
CA GLN A 173 4.18 22.15 15.80
C GLN A 173 5.42 23.05 15.80
N SER A 174 6.21 23.09 14.72
CA SER A 174 7.50 23.79 14.73
C SER A 174 7.52 25.02 13.82
N ASP A 175 7.58 26.19 14.44
CA ASP A 175 7.97 27.45 13.80
C ASP A 175 9.28 28.02 14.38
N ALA A 176 9.82 27.40 15.43
CA ALA A 176 10.98 27.90 16.18
C ALA A 176 12.22 28.15 15.28
N PRO A 177 12.64 27.25 14.36
CA PRO A 177 13.78 27.52 13.47
C PRO A 177 13.58 28.75 12.59
N CYS A 178 12.33 29.11 12.34
CA CYS A 178 11.95 30.17 11.41
C CYS A 178 11.79 31.50 12.15
N GLN A 179 11.30 31.47 13.40
CA GLN A 179 11.37 32.58 14.34
C GLN A 179 12.82 32.92 14.72
N GLU A 180 13.65 31.92 15.01
CA GLU A 180 15.09 32.08 15.27
C GLU A 180 15.82 32.72 14.09
N TRP A 181 15.57 32.22 12.87
CA TRP A 181 16.14 32.81 11.65
C TRP A 181 15.66 34.26 11.43
N MET A 182 14.38 34.56 11.68
CA MET A 182 13.86 35.94 11.56
C MET A 182 14.44 36.87 12.63
N ALA A 183 14.68 36.38 13.85
CA ALA A 183 15.30 37.14 14.94
C ALA A 183 16.80 37.43 14.69
N ALA A 184 17.46 36.64 13.83
CA ALA A 184 18.85 36.85 13.43
C ALA A 184 19.05 37.91 12.32
N LEU A 185 17.97 38.48 11.77
CA LEU A 185 18.06 39.47 10.70
C LEU A 185 18.53 40.84 11.24
N PRO A 186 19.33 41.60 10.45
CA PRO A 186 19.65 42.99 10.78
C PRO A 186 18.39 43.88 10.73
N PRO A 187 18.38 45.03 11.41
CA PRO A 187 17.21 45.93 11.44
C PRO A 187 16.93 46.65 10.11
N ASP A 188 17.91 46.74 9.22
CA ASP A 188 17.74 47.27 7.85
C ASP A 188 18.42 46.33 6.84
N PHE A 189 17.67 45.96 5.80
CA PHE A 189 18.09 45.05 4.73
C PHE A 189 17.26 45.24 3.47
N THR A 190 17.83 44.83 2.34
CA THR A 190 17.10 44.62 1.09
C THR A 190 16.73 43.14 0.97
N VAL A 191 15.46 42.84 0.71
CA VAL A 191 14.99 41.47 0.44
C VAL A 191 14.85 41.21 -1.06
N LEU A 192 15.50 40.16 -1.55
CA LEU A 192 15.45 39.70 -2.94
C LEU A 192 14.80 38.32 -2.97
N HIS A 193 13.80 38.13 -3.83
CA HIS A 193 13.16 36.85 -4.08
C HIS A 193 13.58 36.34 -5.47
N ILE A 194 14.23 35.18 -5.52
CA ILE A 194 14.71 34.55 -6.75
C ILE A 194 13.96 33.24 -6.97
N ASP A 195 13.25 33.14 -8.09
CA ASP A 195 12.52 31.92 -8.48
C ASP A 195 13.26 31.13 -9.57
N GLN A 196 13.23 29.80 -9.47
CA GLN A 196 13.61 28.87 -10.53
C GLN A 196 12.31 28.23 -11.05
N PRO A 197 11.71 28.78 -12.11
CA PRO A 197 10.39 28.34 -12.57
C PRO A 197 10.44 26.93 -13.14
N ALA A 198 9.41 26.14 -12.85
CA ALA A 198 9.20 24.78 -13.34
C ALA A 198 8.78 24.71 -14.84
N ARG A 199 9.25 25.64 -15.67
CA ARG A 199 8.84 25.77 -17.08
C ARG A 199 9.78 25.01 -18.01
N ILE A 200 9.24 24.46 -19.09
CA ILE A 200 10.02 23.86 -20.17
C ILE A 200 10.95 24.93 -20.76
N GLY A 201 12.23 24.61 -20.94
CA GLY A 201 13.24 25.54 -21.46
C GLY A 201 13.71 26.63 -20.50
N GLN A 202 13.32 26.59 -19.22
CA GLN A 202 13.86 27.49 -18.18
C GLN A 202 14.75 26.72 -17.20
N GLY A 203 15.82 27.38 -16.73
CA GLY A 203 16.81 26.84 -15.80
C GLY A 203 17.79 25.83 -16.40
N LYS A 204 19.01 25.80 -15.87
CA LYS A 204 20.02 24.79 -16.21
C LYS A 204 19.72 23.49 -15.46
N ARG A 205 19.30 22.47 -16.18
CA ARG A 205 19.12 21.11 -15.63
C ARG A 205 20.47 20.40 -15.50
N LEU A 206 20.68 19.77 -14.37
CA LEU A 206 21.77 18.83 -14.13
C LEU A 206 21.23 17.42 -14.33
N GLN A 207 21.89 16.64 -15.19
CA GLN A 207 21.59 15.22 -15.42
C GLN A 207 22.56 14.33 -14.63
N GLY A 208 22.10 13.15 -14.22
CA GLY A 208 22.94 12.15 -13.56
C GLY A 208 23.43 12.52 -12.14
N ILE A 209 23.00 13.66 -11.59
CA ILE A 209 23.33 14.08 -10.23
C ILE A 209 22.24 13.60 -9.25
N GLN A 210 22.68 13.12 -8.10
CA GLN A 210 21.83 12.70 -6.98
C GLN A 210 22.33 13.41 -5.73
N LEU A 211 21.44 14.11 -5.01
CA LEU A 211 21.82 14.95 -3.88
C LEU A 211 21.51 14.26 -2.55
N LYS A 212 22.33 14.51 -1.54
CA LYS A 212 22.15 14.00 -0.17
C LYS A 212 20.86 14.55 0.43
N GLY A 213 19.95 13.66 0.83
CA GLY A 213 18.61 14.03 1.28
C GLY A 213 17.64 14.45 0.15
N ASP A 214 17.96 14.16 -1.12
CA ASP A 214 16.98 14.25 -2.20
C ASP A 214 16.25 12.92 -2.40
N ASP A 215 14.95 12.97 -2.19
CA ASP A 215 13.98 11.89 -2.33
C ASP A 215 12.90 12.20 -3.38
N SER A 216 13.09 13.24 -4.21
CA SER A 216 12.18 13.67 -5.29
C SER A 216 12.02 12.66 -6.46
N GLY A 217 12.68 11.51 -6.39
CA GLY A 217 12.80 10.54 -7.49
C GLY A 217 13.94 10.87 -8.46
N GLY A 218 14.71 11.93 -8.19
CA GLY A 218 15.99 12.18 -8.85
C GLY A 218 15.88 12.59 -10.32
N GLY A 219 14.67 12.94 -10.79
CA GLY A 219 14.37 13.14 -12.19
C GLY A 219 14.93 14.44 -12.78
N VAL A 220 14.91 15.53 -12.02
CA VAL A 220 15.42 16.85 -12.45
C VAL A 220 15.99 17.60 -11.25
N VAL A 221 17.30 17.85 -11.27
CA VAL A 221 17.96 18.83 -10.39
C VAL A 221 18.26 20.08 -11.20
N TYR A 222 17.96 21.25 -10.67
CA TYR A 222 18.32 22.53 -11.28
C TYR A 222 19.59 23.11 -10.68
N HIS A 223 20.36 23.83 -11.50
CA HIS A 223 21.49 24.65 -11.06
C HIS A 223 21.17 26.12 -11.35
N VAL A 224 21.14 26.93 -10.29
CA VAL A 224 20.94 28.37 -10.36
C VAL A 224 22.21 29.08 -9.92
N GLN A 225 22.83 29.87 -10.81
CA GLN A 225 23.93 30.77 -10.49
C GLN A 225 23.36 32.16 -10.20
N ALA A 226 23.29 32.53 -8.93
CA ALA A 226 22.77 33.83 -8.49
C ALA A 226 23.94 34.79 -8.21
N ARG A 227 24.20 35.74 -9.13
CA ARG A 227 25.25 36.76 -8.99
C ARG A 227 24.62 38.07 -8.49
N ILE A 228 25.01 38.52 -7.29
CA ILE A 228 24.37 39.63 -6.57
C ILE A 228 25.38 40.74 -6.29
N ASN A 229 25.10 41.93 -6.81
CA ASN A 229 25.81 43.17 -6.52
C ASN A 229 24.84 44.20 -5.94
N GLN A 230 24.77 44.24 -4.61
CA GLN A 230 23.93 45.14 -3.82
C GLN A 230 24.79 45.67 -2.65
N PRO A 231 25.62 46.71 -2.87
CA PRO A 231 26.59 47.18 -1.87
C PRO A 231 25.97 48.09 -0.79
N GLU A 232 24.77 48.63 -1.03
CA GLU A 232 24.17 49.67 -0.18
C GLU A 232 23.61 49.14 1.15
N LYS A 233 23.04 47.93 1.13
CA LYS A 233 22.37 47.32 2.28
C LYS A 233 22.68 45.82 2.39
N PRO A 234 22.64 45.23 3.60
CA PRO A 234 22.65 43.79 3.76
C PRO A 234 21.51 43.13 2.98
N VAL A 235 21.77 41.98 2.36
CA VAL A 235 20.83 41.29 1.47
C VAL A 235 20.25 40.06 2.14
N VAL A 236 18.92 39.98 2.20
CA VAL A 236 18.19 38.75 2.55
C VAL A 236 17.73 38.07 1.27
N LEU A 237 18.10 36.81 1.08
CA LEU A 237 17.71 36.01 -0.09
C LEU A 237 16.55 35.07 0.24
N LEU A 238 15.46 35.20 -0.51
CA LEU A 238 14.39 34.21 -0.57
C LEU A 238 14.55 33.45 -1.88
N LEU A 239 14.69 32.13 -1.83
CA LEU A 239 14.99 31.29 -2.99
C LEU A 239 13.86 30.26 -3.15
N THR A 240 13.20 30.21 -4.31
CA THR A 240 12.08 29.29 -4.56
C THR A 240 12.23 28.44 -5.80
N SER A 241 11.90 27.17 -5.69
CA SER A 241 11.80 26.24 -6.82
C SER A 241 10.75 25.18 -6.53
N TYR A 242 10.08 24.66 -7.56
CA TYR A 242 9.30 23.43 -7.41
C TYR A 242 10.24 22.21 -7.24
N TYR A 243 11.16 22.05 -8.19
CA TYR A 243 12.13 20.97 -8.23
C TYR A 243 13.30 21.18 -7.24
N PRO A 244 14.09 20.14 -6.92
CA PRO A 244 15.38 20.34 -6.25
C PRO A 244 16.24 21.32 -7.04
N ALA A 245 16.73 22.37 -6.39
CA ALA A 245 17.62 23.34 -7.01
C ALA A 245 18.86 23.60 -6.14
N ILE A 246 20.02 23.57 -6.78
CA ILE A 246 21.29 24.02 -6.22
C ILE A 246 21.44 25.49 -6.53
N TRP A 247 21.45 26.31 -5.49
CA TRP A 247 21.59 27.76 -5.59
C TRP A 247 23.03 28.12 -5.30
N GLN A 248 23.83 28.32 -6.35
CA GLN A 248 25.20 28.77 -6.24
C GLN A 248 25.22 30.30 -6.15
N ILE A 249 25.32 30.80 -4.92
CA ILE A 249 25.25 32.22 -4.57
C ILE A 249 26.63 32.85 -4.75
N SER A 250 26.71 33.93 -5.51
CA SER A 250 27.93 34.69 -5.76
C SER A 250 27.69 36.15 -5.46
N ARG A 251 28.54 36.78 -4.64
CA ARG A 251 28.41 38.18 -4.22
C ARG A 251 29.57 39.03 -4.72
N SER A 252 29.33 40.31 -5.00
CA SER A 252 30.43 41.28 -5.15
C SER A 252 31.11 41.51 -3.78
N PRO A 253 32.37 42.00 -3.72
CA PRO A 253 33.11 42.12 -2.45
C PRO A 253 32.41 43.00 -1.42
N GLN A 254 31.78 44.09 -1.87
CA GLN A 254 31.04 45.06 -1.06
C GLN A 254 29.61 44.60 -0.71
N THR A 255 29.06 43.60 -1.41
CA THR A 255 27.75 43.03 -1.07
C THR A 255 27.87 42.14 0.16
N ARG A 256 27.04 42.39 1.17
CA ARG A 256 26.88 41.52 2.35
C ARG A 256 25.59 40.71 2.23
N ILE A 257 25.69 39.38 2.16
CA ILE A 257 24.52 38.52 2.36
C ILE A 257 24.27 38.44 3.88
N ALA A 258 23.06 38.78 4.30
CA ALA A 258 22.63 38.78 5.69
C ALA A 258 22.05 37.41 6.09
N ALA A 259 21.23 36.81 5.23
CA ALA A 259 20.55 35.54 5.50
C ALA A 259 20.03 34.91 4.20
N VAL A 260 19.79 33.59 4.21
CA VAL A 260 19.15 32.85 3.11
C VAL A 260 17.99 32.01 3.62
N TRP A 261 16.85 32.11 2.96
CA TRP A 261 15.68 31.24 3.12
C TRP A 261 15.41 30.53 1.80
N ALA A 262 15.65 29.23 1.73
CA ALA A 262 15.40 28.43 0.55
C ALA A 262 14.18 27.52 0.77
N SER A 263 13.18 27.64 -0.10
CA SER A 263 11.92 26.90 -0.01
C SER A 263 11.45 26.32 -1.34
N GLY A 264 10.62 25.29 -1.29
CA GLY A 264 10.12 24.64 -2.49
C GLY A 264 9.11 23.53 -2.22
N TYR A 265 8.73 22.81 -3.27
CA TYR A 265 8.05 21.52 -3.09
C TYR A 265 9.08 20.50 -2.59
N HIS A 266 10.14 20.30 -3.36
CA HIS A 266 11.29 19.49 -2.96
C HIS A 266 12.36 20.30 -2.20
N ARG A 267 13.29 19.57 -1.56
CA ARG A 267 14.42 20.15 -0.81
C ARG A 267 15.30 21.06 -1.67
N GLN A 268 15.76 22.16 -1.09
CA GLN A 268 16.59 23.17 -1.75
C GLN A 268 18.03 23.14 -1.24
N TYR A 269 18.99 23.53 -2.09
CA TYR A 269 20.42 23.37 -1.82
C TYR A 269 21.20 24.69 -2.03
N PRO A 270 21.04 25.68 -1.14
CA PRO A 270 21.88 26.88 -1.15
C PRO A 270 23.34 26.57 -0.79
N ILE A 271 24.25 27.07 -1.61
CA ILE A 271 25.71 27.13 -1.41
C ILE A 271 26.20 28.52 -1.84
N GLY A 272 27.46 28.86 -1.58
CA GLY A 272 28.05 30.14 -2.02
C GLY A 272 28.22 31.18 -0.92
N THR A 273 27.51 31.05 0.19
CA THR A 273 27.56 31.99 1.32
C THR A 273 28.72 31.73 2.28
N ASP A 274 29.07 32.75 3.06
CA ASP A 274 30.02 32.64 4.17
C ASP A 274 29.41 31.79 5.31
N GLU A 275 30.22 31.02 6.05
CA GLU A 275 29.73 30.03 7.05
C GLU A 275 28.86 30.63 8.17
N GLN A 276 29.03 31.92 8.45
CA GLN A 276 28.29 32.66 9.47
C GLN A 276 26.90 33.16 8.99
N VAL A 277 26.58 33.02 7.70
CA VAL A 277 25.28 33.44 7.16
C VAL A 277 24.21 32.44 7.58
N PRO A 278 23.15 32.84 8.30
CA PRO A 278 22.05 31.95 8.65
C PRO A 278 21.31 31.48 7.38
N VAL A 279 21.38 30.17 7.14
CA VAL A 279 20.70 29.48 6.03
C VAL A 279 19.58 28.62 6.60
N LEU A 280 18.34 28.96 6.25
CA LEU A 280 17.16 28.15 6.53
C LEU A 280 16.70 27.47 5.24
N THR A 281 16.54 26.15 5.32
CA THR A 281 15.97 25.33 4.26
C THR A 281 14.68 24.70 4.78
N THR A 282 13.59 24.81 4.02
CA THR A 282 12.32 24.14 4.28
C THR A 282 11.73 23.68 2.95
N SER A 283 10.82 22.70 2.94
CA SER A 283 10.11 22.32 1.71
C SER A 283 8.72 21.75 2.03
N HIS A 284 7.97 21.32 1.01
CA HIS A 284 6.78 20.51 1.23
C HIS A 284 7.14 19.12 1.75
N ASP A 285 8.19 18.49 1.22
CA ASP A 285 8.63 17.17 1.69
C ASP A 285 9.21 17.24 3.12
N GLU A 286 9.88 18.33 3.47
CA GLU A 286 10.54 18.58 4.78
C GLU A 286 10.12 19.94 5.36
N PRO A 287 8.90 20.10 5.92
CA PRO A 287 8.45 21.36 6.49
C PRO A 287 9.20 21.66 7.79
N ARG A 288 9.84 22.83 7.87
CA ARG A 288 10.51 23.34 9.09
C ARG A 288 9.87 24.60 9.67
N CYS A 289 8.95 25.23 8.93
CA CYS A 289 8.21 26.41 9.34
C CYS A 289 6.71 26.15 9.33
N LYS A 290 5.99 26.83 10.24
CA LYS A 290 4.53 26.76 10.27
C LYS A 290 3.96 27.65 9.19
N SER A 291 3.39 27.04 8.14
CA SER A 291 2.90 27.82 7.00
C SER A 291 1.38 27.89 6.90
N HIS A 292 0.89 29.14 6.85
CA HIS A 292 -0.46 29.49 6.39
C HIS A 292 -0.46 30.03 4.93
N ARG A 293 0.65 29.86 4.18
CA ARG A 293 0.82 30.39 2.81
C ARG A 293 1.41 29.31 1.89
N PRO A 294 1.25 29.42 0.55
CA PRO A 294 2.03 28.60 -0.37
C PRO A 294 3.54 28.80 -0.10
N GLN A 295 4.31 27.71 -0.16
CA GLN A 295 5.79 27.72 -0.10
C GLN A 295 6.43 28.19 1.22
N GLY A 296 5.70 28.42 2.32
CA GLY A 296 6.36 28.64 3.63
C GLY A 296 7.30 29.85 3.68
N LEU A 297 7.03 30.94 2.95
CA LEU A 297 7.86 32.14 2.96
C LEU A 297 7.54 33.06 4.16
N PRO A 298 8.51 33.86 4.66
CA PRO A 298 8.32 34.76 5.79
C PRO A 298 7.30 35.88 5.48
N PRO A 299 6.69 36.51 6.51
CA PRO A 299 5.62 37.49 6.31
C PRO A 299 5.98 38.65 5.36
N PHE A 300 7.22 39.14 5.44
CA PHE A 300 7.76 40.24 4.63
C PHE A 300 8.09 39.87 3.18
N ALA A 301 7.97 38.61 2.76
CA ALA A 301 8.27 38.17 1.40
C ALA A 301 7.45 38.89 0.31
N SER A 302 6.30 39.46 0.66
CA SER A 302 5.50 40.31 -0.25
C SER A 302 6.18 41.64 -0.62
N GLN A 303 7.20 42.07 0.13
CA GLN A 303 8.00 43.28 -0.11
C GLN A 303 9.26 43.01 -0.96
N ALA A 304 9.52 41.75 -1.30
CA ALA A 304 10.73 41.35 -2.02
C ALA A 304 10.77 41.85 -3.46
N GLN A 305 11.93 42.34 -3.89
CA GLN A 305 12.22 42.52 -5.32
C GLN A 305 12.32 41.14 -5.98
N LYS A 306 11.55 40.92 -7.05
CA LYS A 306 11.39 39.57 -7.65
C LYS A 306 12.25 39.38 -8.90
N PHE A 307 12.96 38.27 -8.94
CA PHE A 307 13.83 37.84 -10.03
C PHE A 307 13.52 36.39 -10.40
N SER A 308 13.85 35.99 -11.62
CA SER A 308 13.74 34.61 -12.10
C SER A 308 15.04 34.22 -12.76
N SER A 309 15.48 32.96 -12.58
CA SER A 309 16.51 32.37 -13.42
C SER A 309 16.10 32.41 -14.89
N ASN A 310 17.05 32.68 -15.77
CA ASN A 310 16.88 32.54 -17.21
C ASN A 310 16.99 31.06 -17.65
N HIS A 311 17.03 30.83 -18.97
CA HIS A 311 17.20 29.49 -19.56
C HIS A 311 18.57 28.84 -19.30
N THR A 312 19.63 29.61 -19.01
CA THR A 312 20.95 29.09 -18.60
C THR A 312 21.06 28.87 -17.09
N GLY A 313 19.98 29.06 -16.33
CA GLY A 313 20.00 28.97 -14.87
C GLY A 313 20.80 30.12 -14.23
N GLU A 314 20.86 31.29 -14.85
CA GLU A 314 21.60 32.44 -14.33
C GLU A 314 20.65 33.57 -13.92
N VAL A 315 21.05 34.27 -12.85
CA VAL A 315 20.45 35.53 -12.39
C VAL A 315 21.58 36.49 -12.08
N LEU A 316 21.52 37.70 -12.64
CA LEU A 316 22.36 38.82 -12.24
C LEU A 316 21.47 39.89 -11.61
N ILE A 317 21.83 40.32 -10.40
CA ILE A 317 21.12 41.39 -9.66
C ILE A 317 22.11 42.53 -9.43
N GLY A 318 21.75 43.73 -9.89
CA GLY A 318 22.64 44.89 -9.91
C GLY A 318 23.67 44.84 -11.04
N SER A 319 24.61 45.79 -11.03
CA SER A 319 25.65 45.90 -12.07
C SER A 319 26.64 44.73 -12.00
N PRO A 320 27.24 44.31 -13.13
CA PRO A 320 28.33 43.33 -13.13
C PRO A 320 29.49 43.75 -12.21
N SER A 321 30.13 42.77 -11.56
CA SER A 321 31.35 42.98 -10.79
C SER A 321 32.55 42.30 -11.46
N ALA A 322 33.73 42.92 -11.36
CA ALA A 322 35.00 42.35 -11.83
C ALA A 322 35.47 41.18 -10.97
N ARG A 323 34.93 41.00 -9.75
CA ARG A 323 35.25 39.88 -8.85
C ARG A 323 33.98 39.37 -8.19
N TRP A 324 33.79 38.06 -8.24
CA TRP A 324 32.71 37.36 -7.54
C TRP A 324 33.29 36.49 -6.42
N ILE A 325 32.63 36.47 -5.28
CA ILE A 325 32.96 35.64 -4.11
C ILE A 325 31.84 34.61 -3.94
N SER A 326 32.21 33.33 -3.85
CA SER A 326 31.31 32.18 -3.67
C SER A 326 32.08 31.07 -2.95
N HIS A 327 31.49 30.49 -1.91
CA HIS A 327 32.07 29.37 -1.15
C HIS A 327 31.34 28.03 -1.38
N GLY A 328 32.05 26.91 -1.19
CA GLY A 328 31.50 25.57 -1.40
C GLY A 328 31.38 25.15 -2.87
N HIS A 329 31.12 23.86 -3.09
CA HIS A 329 31.13 23.23 -4.41
C HIS A 329 30.01 22.21 -4.55
N ILE A 330 29.41 22.10 -5.74
CA ILE A 330 28.32 21.15 -6.06
C ILE A 330 28.68 19.70 -5.67
N ALA A 331 29.95 19.31 -5.79
CA ALA A 331 30.41 17.96 -5.47
C ALA A 331 30.19 17.54 -4.01
N SER A 332 30.20 18.47 -3.03
CA SER A 332 29.98 18.11 -1.62
C SER A 332 28.54 17.66 -1.34
N LEU A 333 27.59 18.11 -2.16
CA LEU A 333 26.16 17.81 -2.05
C LEU A 333 25.77 16.44 -2.63
N GLN A 334 26.64 15.81 -3.43
CA GLN A 334 26.31 14.57 -4.14
C GLN A 334 26.30 13.36 -3.20
N LYS A 335 25.34 12.44 -3.40
CA LYS A 335 25.33 11.10 -2.77
C LYS A 335 26.56 10.30 -3.22
N GLY A 336 27.12 9.49 -2.32
CA GLY A 336 28.18 8.53 -2.64
C GLY A 336 27.66 7.35 -3.46
N SER A 337 28.55 6.64 -4.16
CA SER A 337 28.23 5.44 -4.97
C SER A 337 27.50 4.32 -4.21
N ASP A 338 27.72 4.29 -2.90
CA ASP A 338 27.29 3.21 -2.03
C ASP A 338 25.87 3.46 -1.50
N GLU A 339 25.53 4.75 -1.33
CA GLU A 339 24.18 5.22 -0.99
C GLU A 339 23.18 4.84 -2.09
N LEU A 340 21.98 4.38 -1.70
CA LEU A 340 20.91 4.14 -2.66
C LEU A 340 20.37 5.48 -3.18
N HIS A 341 20.56 5.71 -4.47
CA HIS A 341 20.03 6.84 -5.20
C HIS A 341 18.49 6.78 -5.26
N SER A 342 17.85 7.92 -5.56
CA SER A 342 16.41 8.01 -5.71
C SER A 342 15.95 7.57 -7.11
N GLY A 343 14.69 7.17 -7.24
CA GLY A 343 14.00 6.85 -8.49
C GLY A 343 14.79 5.97 -9.45
N GLN A 344 14.90 6.41 -10.71
CA GLN A 344 15.60 5.68 -11.77
C GLN A 344 17.10 5.47 -11.48
N GLY A 345 17.74 6.39 -10.75
CA GLY A 345 19.14 6.25 -10.34
C GLY A 345 19.34 5.08 -9.38
N GLY A 346 18.44 4.93 -8.40
CA GLY A 346 18.44 3.79 -7.48
C GLY A 346 18.13 2.48 -8.19
N MET A 347 17.15 2.48 -9.11
CA MET A 347 16.86 1.31 -9.93
C MET A 347 18.04 0.86 -10.80
N ALA A 348 18.81 1.80 -11.35
CA ALA A 348 20.04 1.48 -12.08
C ALA A 348 21.10 0.81 -11.19
N GLN A 349 21.29 1.29 -9.94
CA GLN A 349 22.17 0.63 -8.97
C GLN A 349 21.67 -0.78 -8.61
N LEU A 350 20.37 -0.99 -8.39
CA LEU A 350 19.81 -2.31 -8.06
C LEU A 350 19.95 -3.31 -9.22
N LEU A 351 19.80 -2.84 -10.47
CA LEU A 351 20.07 -3.62 -11.68
C LEU A 351 21.55 -3.99 -11.79
N GLN A 352 22.44 -3.01 -11.62
CA GLN A 352 23.90 -3.21 -11.71
C GLN A 352 24.42 -4.16 -10.62
N ARG A 353 23.86 -4.09 -9.40
CA ARG A 353 24.18 -4.95 -8.26
C ARG A 353 23.56 -6.36 -8.37
N GLY A 354 22.75 -6.64 -9.40
CA GLY A 354 22.08 -7.93 -9.59
C GLY A 354 21.00 -8.25 -8.55
N ILE A 355 20.55 -7.25 -7.79
CA ILE A 355 19.50 -7.37 -6.75
C ILE A 355 18.13 -7.49 -7.42
N VAL A 356 17.95 -6.79 -8.55
CA VAL A 356 16.81 -6.93 -9.45
C VAL A 356 17.32 -7.16 -10.88
N ARG A 357 16.48 -7.72 -11.74
CA ARG A 357 16.66 -7.66 -13.20
C ARG A 357 15.38 -7.20 -13.88
N GLN A 358 15.45 -6.80 -15.14
CA GLN A 358 14.24 -6.67 -15.95
C GLN A 358 13.52 -8.01 -16.05
N ALA A 359 12.20 -8.01 -15.96
CA ALA A 359 11.37 -9.18 -16.21
C ALA A 359 11.28 -9.44 -17.71
N THR A 360 11.19 -10.69 -18.13
CA THR A 360 11.05 -11.03 -19.55
C THR A 360 9.59 -11.02 -20.02
N GLU A 361 9.36 -10.92 -21.33
CA GLU A 361 8.03 -11.06 -21.93
C GLU A 361 7.32 -12.36 -21.49
N ARG A 362 8.06 -13.47 -21.33
CA ARG A 362 7.53 -14.74 -20.80
C ARG A 362 7.00 -14.59 -19.38
N GLU A 363 7.71 -13.87 -18.51
CA GLU A 363 7.31 -13.66 -17.11
C GLU A 363 6.14 -12.70 -16.99
N TYR A 364 6.17 -11.62 -17.78
CA TYR A 364 5.05 -10.67 -17.90
C TYR A 364 3.78 -11.36 -18.39
N ALA A 365 3.87 -12.18 -19.45
CA ALA A 365 2.77 -12.97 -19.99
C ALA A 365 2.24 -13.98 -18.96
N ALA A 366 3.12 -14.77 -18.33
CA ALA A 366 2.72 -15.74 -17.31
C ALA A 366 1.97 -15.08 -16.13
N ASN A 367 2.41 -13.91 -15.65
CA ASN A 367 1.70 -13.18 -14.61
C ASN A 367 0.35 -12.59 -15.08
N ARG A 368 0.16 -12.35 -16.38
CA ARG A 368 -1.14 -11.94 -16.94
C ARG A 368 -2.09 -13.12 -17.05
N GLU A 369 -1.63 -14.27 -17.52
CA GLU A 369 -2.40 -15.53 -17.54
C GLU A 369 -2.82 -15.95 -16.13
N GLN A 370 -1.91 -15.85 -15.16
CA GLN A 370 -2.19 -16.08 -13.73
C GLN A 370 -3.33 -15.18 -13.19
N ARG A 371 -3.47 -13.96 -13.72
CA ARG A 371 -4.57 -13.03 -13.37
C ARG A 371 -5.81 -13.18 -14.27
N GLY A 372 -5.90 -14.24 -15.06
CA GLY A 372 -7.00 -14.47 -16.02
C GLY A 372 -7.05 -13.46 -17.18
N GLN A 373 -5.99 -12.67 -17.36
CA GLN A 373 -5.89 -11.70 -18.46
C GLN A 373 -5.35 -12.38 -19.72
N ARG A 374 -5.84 -11.99 -20.89
CA ARG A 374 -5.24 -12.41 -22.18
C ARG A 374 -3.80 -11.90 -22.27
N ALA A 375 -2.84 -12.82 -22.19
CA ALA A 375 -1.46 -12.56 -22.58
C ALA A 375 -1.28 -12.77 -24.08
N TYR A 376 -0.36 -12.00 -24.65
CA TYR A 376 0.15 -12.22 -26.00
C TYR A 376 1.66 -12.25 -25.87
N LEU A 377 2.27 -13.42 -26.01
CA LEU A 377 3.72 -13.53 -26.13
C LEU A 377 4.13 -12.84 -27.42
N ARG A 378 4.99 -11.81 -27.31
CA ARG A 378 5.70 -11.28 -28.48
C ARG A 378 6.68 -12.33 -29.00
N ASN A 379 7.12 -12.18 -30.25
CA ASN A 379 8.06 -13.10 -30.92
C ASN A 379 9.48 -13.16 -30.30
N GLN A 380 9.68 -12.59 -29.10
CA GLN A 380 10.92 -12.57 -28.34
C GLN A 380 10.60 -12.81 -26.85
N PRO A 381 10.35 -14.06 -26.42
CA PRO A 381 9.87 -14.36 -25.06
C PRO A 381 10.88 -14.03 -23.95
N ASP A 382 12.16 -13.93 -24.28
CA ASP A 382 13.25 -13.56 -23.37
C ASP A 382 13.62 -12.07 -23.41
N ALA A 383 12.95 -11.27 -24.26
CA ALA A 383 13.17 -9.82 -24.30
C ALA A 383 12.73 -9.18 -22.97
N PRO A 384 13.47 -8.17 -22.47
CA PRO A 384 13.10 -7.45 -21.26
C PRO A 384 11.90 -6.53 -21.49
N VAL A 385 11.02 -6.44 -20.50
CA VAL A 385 9.86 -5.55 -20.51
C VAL A 385 10.18 -4.27 -19.73
N GLN A 386 10.02 -3.12 -20.36
CA GLN A 386 10.29 -1.81 -19.75
C GLN A 386 9.35 -1.54 -18.57
N GLY A 387 9.89 -1.06 -17.44
CA GLY A 387 9.10 -0.79 -16.23
C GLY A 387 8.68 -2.02 -15.44
N HIS A 388 9.15 -3.21 -15.82
CA HIS A 388 8.83 -4.48 -15.19
C HIS A 388 10.12 -5.16 -14.68
N TYR A 389 10.18 -5.46 -13.38
CA TYR A 389 11.39 -5.93 -12.70
C TYR A 389 11.13 -7.19 -11.88
N ARG A 390 11.98 -8.21 -12.01
CA ARG A 390 12.01 -9.35 -11.10
C ARG A 390 13.01 -9.10 -9.98
N ILE A 391 12.55 -9.21 -8.75
CA ILE A 391 13.41 -9.13 -7.56
C ILE A 391 14.11 -10.47 -7.38
N LEU A 392 15.43 -10.44 -7.18
CA LEU A 392 16.28 -11.63 -7.04
C LEU A 392 16.80 -11.81 -5.61
N GLN A 393 16.92 -10.72 -4.85
CA GLN A 393 17.46 -10.70 -3.48
C GLN A 393 16.65 -9.73 -2.61
N ALA A 394 16.87 -9.74 -1.29
CA ALA A 394 16.32 -8.73 -0.40
C ALA A 394 16.75 -7.32 -0.85
N MET A 395 15.81 -6.37 -0.86
CA MET A 395 16.05 -5.01 -1.35
C MET A 395 15.22 -3.99 -0.60
N ARG A 396 15.68 -2.73 -0.65
CA ARG A 396 14.87 -1.56 -0.30
C ARG A 396 14.46 -0.82 -1.57
N PHE A 397 13.23 -0.32 -1.63
CA PHE A 397 12.82 0.56 -2.73
C PHE A 397 13.65 1.87 -2.72
N PRO A 398 14.10 2.36 -3.89
CA PRO A 398 14.57 3.73 -4.04
C PRO A 398 13.49 4.72 -3.60
N SER A 399 13.88 5.82 -2.95
CA SER A 399 12.94 6.91 -2.65
C SER A 399 12.44 7.57 -3.94
N GLY A 400 11.24 8.15 -3.91
CA GLY A 400 10.71 8.90 -5.04
C GLY A 400 10.23 8.05 -6.24
N MET A 401 9.95 6.76 -6.04
CA MET A 401 9.43 5.84 -7.07
C MET A 401 7.93 6.06 -7.35
N TYR A 402 7.59 7.25 -7.86
CA TYR A 402 6.24 7.73 -8.11
C TYR A 402 6.05 8.23 -9.55
N GLY A 403 4.80 8.32 -10.01
CA GLY A 403 4.45 8.93 -11.29
C GLY A 403 5.17 8.26 -12.47
N GLY A 404 5.94 9.03 -13.24
CA GLY A 404 6.73 8.48 -14.36
C GLY A 404 7.82 7.47 -13.96
N TYR A 405 8.12 7.33 -12.66
CA TYR A 405 9.06 6.35 -12.12
C TYR A 405 8.40 5.16 -11.43
N SER A 406 7.06 5.08 -11.39
CA SER A 406 6.37 3.88 -10.90
C SER A 406 6.64 2.68 -11.80
N ALA A 407 6.81 1.51 -11.21
CA ALA A 407 7.15 0.26 -11.89
C ALA A 407 6.40 -0.94 -11.29
N PHE A 408 6.47 -2.05 -12.01
CA PHE A 408 5.89 -3.34 -11.64
C PHE A 408 7.00 -4.29 -11.17
N PHE A 409 6.86 -4.83 -9.96
CA PHE A 409 7.83 -5.73 -9.35
C PHE A 409 7.26 -7.14 -9.22
N TYR A 410 8.05 -8.16 -9.55
CA TYR A 410 7.73 -9.56 -9.33
C TYR A 410 8.58 -10.11 -8.20
N VAL A 411 7.94 -10.70 -7.19
CA VAL A 411 8.61 -11.28 -6.01
C VAL A 411 8.51 -12.81 -6.08
N PRO A 412 9.57 -13.51 -6.50
CA PRO A 412 9.61 -14.97 -6.53
C PRO A 412 9.45 -15.57 -5.15
N GLU A 413 8.97 -16.81 -5.07
CA GLU A 413 8.96 -17.57 -3.82
C GLU A 413 10.38 -17.70 -3.24
N GLY A 414 10.49 -17.73 -1.91
CA GLY A 414 11.77 -17.68 -1.19
C GLY A 414 12.44 -16.29 -1.13
N VAL A 415 12.06 -15.34 -1.99
CA VAL A 415 12.58 -13.96 -1.92
C VAL A 415 11.78 -13.15 -0.89
N PRO A 416 12.43 -12.45 0.07
CA PRO A 416 11.77 -11.56 1.01
C PRO A 416 10.99 -10.42 0.33
N LEU A 417 9.94 -9.94 0.98
CA LEU A 417 9.25 -8.73 0.54
C LEU A 417 10.18 -7.51 0.71
N PRO A 418 10.19 -6.55 -0.23
CA PRO A 418 11.07 -5.38 -0.13
C PRO A 418 10.84 -4.52 1.11
N GLU A 419 11.84 -3.73 1.47
CA GLU A 419 11.75 -2.70 2.50
C GLU A 419 11.56 -1.31 1.90
N GLY A 420 11.19 -0.36 2.76
CA GLY A 420 11.07 1.06 2.40
C GLY A 420 9.78 1.39 1.68
N ASP A 421 9.69 2.66 1.27
CA ASP A 421 8.47 3.23 0.69
C ASP A 421 8.16 2.62 -0.69
N VAL A 422 7.05 1.89 -0.75
CA VAL A 422 6.52 1.27 -1.97
C VAL A 422 5.93 2.30 -2.95
N GLY A 423 5.62 3.51 -2.51
CA GLY A 423 5.05 4.58 -3.33
C GLY A 423 3.86 4.11 -4.19
N HIS A 424 3.90 4.41 -5.48
CA HIS A 424 2.86 4.03 -6.45
C HIS A 424 3.22 2.79 -7.28
N ASN A 425 4.11 1.93 -6.78
CA ASN A 425 4.51 0.70 -7.47
C ASN A 425 3.50 -0.43 -7.26
N SER A 426 3.43 -1.37 -8.21
CA SER A 426 2.66 -2.61 -8.04
C SER A 426 3.60 -3.78 -7.81
N ILE A 427 3.23 -4.70 -6.93
CA ILE A 427 4.05 -5.85 -6.52
C ILE A 427 3.25 -7.13 -6.73
N TYR A 428 3.74 -8.00 -7.62
CA TYR A 428 3.16 -9.30 -7.91
C TYR A 428 3.90 -10.41 -7.15
N LEU A 429 3.19 -11.14 -6.30
CA LEU A 429 3.72 -12.32 -5.61
C LEU A 429 3.63 -13.53 -6.55
N LEU A 430 4.77 -14.07 -6.96
CA LEU A 430 4.80 -15.30 -7.76
C LEU A 430 4.79 -16.54 -6.85
N PRO A 431 4.20 -17.68 -7.27
CA PRO A 431 3.50 -17.94 -8.54
C PRO A 431 1.98 -17.65 -8.50
N SER A 432 1.46 -17.05 -7.42
CA SER A 432 0.03 -16.74 -7.33
C SER A 432 -0.40 -15.66 -8.32
N GLY A 433 0.51 -14.75 -8.70
CA GLY A 433 0.19 -13.56 -9.49
C GLY A 433 -0.63 -12.54 -8.69
N TYR A 434 -0.72 -12.71 -7.36
CA TYR A 434 -1.43 -11.79 -6.50
C TYR A 434 -0.74 -10.44 -6.46
N CYS A 435 -1.52 -9.36 -6.52
CA CYS A 435 -1.02 -8.00 -6.64
C CYS A 435 -1.24 -7.21 -5.34
N LEU A 436 -0.19 -6.55 -4.89
CA LEU A 436 -0.19 -5.52 -3.83
C LEU A 436 0.09 -4.17 -4.50
N GLY A 437 -0.50 -3.08 -4.00
CA GLY A 437 -0.31 -1.75 -4.61
C GLY A 437 -1.41 -1.37 -5.59
N ILE A 438 -1.05 -0.53 -6.57
CA ILE A 438 -1.96 -0.09 -7.63
C ILE A 438 -2.05 -1.20 -8.68
N CYS A 439 -3.14 -1.97 -8.65
CA CYS A 439 -3.32 -3.16 -9.47
C CYS A 439 -4.24 -2.88 -10.68
N PRO A 440 -3.78 -3.14 -11.93
CA PRO A 440 -4.53 -2.90 -13.17
C PRO A 440 -5.37 -4.11 -13.63
#